data_AF-A0A8C4EHM9-F1
#
_entry.id   AF-A0A8C4EHM9-F1
#
_cell.length_a   1.000
_cell.length_b   1.000
_cell.length_c   1.000
_cell.angle_alpha   90.00
_cell.angle_beta   90.00
_cell.angle_gamma   90.00
#
_symmetry.space_group_name_H-M   'P 1'
#
loop_
_entity.id
_entity.type
_entity.pdbx_description
1 polymer ?
#
loop_
_entity_poly.entity_id
_entity_poly.type
_entity_poly.pdbx_seq_one_letter_code
_entity_poly.pdbx_strand_id
1 'polypeptide(L)'
;MTPLYFHIVNVCLHCAVTCLLMHTCERYALEDSRLAFVTALLFAVHPVHTEAVSGIVGRADVLACLLFLLTFLSYIRSVGVCVSEDCLPSTVSVGCLLVSLLLGTCAMLVKETGITVFGVCVLYDALVLCRKPLIYHLSGSRLRDLLHICSPFIKRAGLISGYVVIIMSVRLWLMGGSMPLFSEQDNPASFSPHLLTRILTYSYLLSFNAWLLLAPIVLCYDWQVGSIPLVESLGDVRNVATVLLAVVMVALCLHCALSLQRQESREVLVGMLFLVFPFIPASNLFFRVGFVVAERVLYMPSMGYCILVAHGLGRLCSVVGRWGTTVLSVSMLLLLLLFSWKTVQQNHVWLSREALFRSGIQTLPHNAKVHYNYANFLKDSGRHHEAIHHYTMALRLYPRHASAMNNLGTLTRSPEEAERYYRKALDINPQHNRALFNLGNLLNVSKGDWEESSK
;
A
#
# COMPACT_ATOMS: atom_id res chain seq x y z
N MET A 1 -9.85 -26.81 4.55
CA MET A 1 -9.13 -26.90 3.25
C MET A 1 -7.80 -26.18 3.39
N THR A 2 -6.70 -26.81 3.01
CA THR A 2 -5.38 -26.16 2.97
C THR A 2 -5.33 -25.23 1.75
N PRO A 3 -5.07 -23.92 1.91
CA PRO A 3 -5.09 -22.95 0.81
C PRO A 3 -3.86 -23.03 -0.11
N LEU A 4 -3.33 -24.23 -0.38
CA LEU A 4 -2.07 -24.45 -1.10
C LEU A 4 -2.08 -23.79 -2.49
N TYR A 5 -3.16 -23.98 -3.26
CA TYR A 5 -3.32 -23.39 -4.59
C TYR A 5 -3.19 -21.86 -4.55
N PHE A 6 -3.78 -21.21 -3.55
CA PHE A 6 -3.73 -19.75 -3.43
C PHE A 6 -2.30 -19.26 -3.18
N HIS A 7 -1.53 -19.96 -2.36
CA HIS A 7 -0.13 -19.62 -2.12
C HIS A 7 0.74 -19.83 -3.36
N ILE A 8 0.56 -20.95 -4.07
CA ILE A 8 1.30 -21.22 -5.32
C ILE A 8 1.03 -20.11 -6.34
N VAL A 9 -0.23 -19.73 -6.53
CA VAL A 9 -0.58 -18.65 -7.47
C VAL A 9 0.08 -17.32 -7.07
N ASN A 10 0.02 -16.94 -5.79
CA ASN A 10 0.65 -15.70 -5.32
C ASN A 10 2.17 -15.70 -5.53
N VAL A 11 2.84 -16.83 -5.25
CA VAL A 11 4.29 -16.97 -5.47
C VAL A 11 4.62 -16.90 -6.96
N CYS A 12 3.88 -17.60 -7.82
CA CYS A 12 4.07 -17.52 -9.27
C CYS A 12 3.88 -16.10 -9.80
N LEU A 13 2.85 -15.39 -9.32
CA LEU A 13 2.62 -13.99 -9.67
C LEU A 13 3.75 -13.09 -9.18
N HIS A 14 4.25 -13.29 -7.95
CA HIS A 14 5.37 -12.53 -7.41
C HIS A 14 6.64 -12.76 -8.24
N CYS A 15 6.95 -14.01 -8.61
CA CYS A 15 8.05 -14.31 -9.52
C CYS A 15 7.88 -13.62 -10.89
N ALA A 16 6.67 -13.64 -11.46
CA ALA A 16 6.40 -12.96 -12.72
C ALA A 16 6.60 -11.44 -12.61
N VAL A 17 6.13 -10.81 -11.53
CA VAL A 17 6.35 -9.37 -11.26
C VAL A 17 7.84 -9.07 -11.13
N THR A 18 8.59 -9.87 -10.39
CA THR A 18 10.04 -9.70 -10.21
C THR A 18 10.79 -9.79 -11.54
N CYS A 19 10.50 -10.81 -12.37
CA CYS A 19 11.11 -10.95 -13.70
C CYS A 19 10.74 -9.79 -14.63
N LEU A 20 9.47 -9.34 -14.58
CA LEU A 20 9.01 -8.23 -15.39
C LEU A 20 9.64 -6.90 -14.94
N LEU A 21 9.78 -6.68 -13.63
CA LEU A 21 10.49 -5.54 -13.07
C LEU A 21 11.97 -5.53 -13.51
N MET A 22 12.64 -6.68 -13.48
CA MET A 22 14.01 -6.82 -13.99
C MET A 22 14.08 -6.36 -15.45
N HIS A 23 13.18 -6.87 -16.29
CA HIS A 23 13.11 -6.50 -17.71
C HIS A 23 12.83 -5.00 -17.92
N THR A 24 11.88 -4.44 -17.16
CA THR A 24 11.57 -3.00 -17.19
C THR A 24 12.77 -2.16 -16.78
N CYS A 25 13.49 -2.59 -15.74
CA CYS A 25 14.67 -1.88 -15.25
C CYS A 25 15.82 -1.91 -16.27
N GLU A 26 16.09 -3.09 -16.84
CA GLU A 26 17.15 -3.27 -17.84
C GLU A 26 16.91 -2.43 -19.09
N ARG A 27 15.65 -2.32 -19.56
CA ARG A 27 15.35 -1.66 -20.84
C ARG A 27 14.99 -0.19 -20.72
N TYR A 28 14.32 0.22 -19.64
CA TYR A 28 13.63 1.52 -19.58
C TYR A 28 14.00 2.37 -18.36
N ALA A 29 14.47 1.77 -17.26
CA ALA A 29 14.86 2.53 -16.07
C ALA A 29 16.38 2.77 -15.99
N LEU A 30 17.16 1.70 -15.80
CA LEU A 30 18.58 1.72 -15.43
C LEU A 30 19.55 1.53 -16.59
N GLU A 31 19.13 0.88 -17.69
CA GLU A 31 20.00 0.52 -18.83
C GLU A 31 21.25 -0.31 -18.47
N ASP A 32 21.29 -0.89 -17.27
CA ASP A 32 22.35 -1.77 -16.78
C ASP A 32 21.76 -3.08 -16.24
N SER A 33 22.10 -4.20 -16.89
CA SER A 33 21.62 -5.54 -16.51
C SER A 33 22.02 -5.94 -15.09
N ARG A 34 23.18 -5.49 -14.59
CA ARG A 34 23.64 -5.81 -13.21
C ARG A 34 22.78 -5.09 -12.17
N LEU A 35 22.55 -3.78 -12.37
CA LEU A 35 21.71 -3.00 -11.44
C LEU A 35 20.24 -3.40 -11.54
N ALA A 36 19.76 -3.79 -12.73
CA ALA A 36 18.43 -4.36 -12.91
C ALA A 36 18.27 -5.69 -12.17
N PHE A 37 19.29 -6.55 -12.21
CA PHE A 37 19.31 -7.80 -11.44
C PHE A 37 19.30 -7.55 -9.93
N VAL A 38 20.12 -6.61 -9.43
CA VAL A 38 20.11 -6.24 -8.00
C VAL A 38 18.76 -5.66 -7.58
N THR A 39 18.15 -4.80 -8.41
CA THR A 39 16.79 -4.27 -8.19
C THR A 39 15.78 -5.39 -8.03
N ALA A 40 15.81 -6.38 -8.93
CA ALA A 40 14.90 -7.50 -8.92
C ALA A 40 15.11 -8.42 -7.71
N LEU A 41 16.36 -8.71 -7.34
CA LEU A 41 16.67 -9.48 -6.14
C LEU A 41 16.19 -8.78 -4.88
N LEU A 42 16.46 -7.46 -4.76
CA LEU A 42 16.03 -6.67 -3.60
C LEU A 42 14.50 -6.65 -3.47
N PHE A 43 13.79 -6.51 -4.60
CA PHE A 43 12.34 -6.59 -4.64
C PHE A 43 11.86 -7.99 -4.22
N ALA A 44 12.44 -9.07 -4.79
CA ALA A 44 12.01 -10.44 -4.54
C ALA A 44 12.08 -10.87 -3.07
N VAL A 45 13.07 -10.36 -2.33
CA VAL A 45 13.31 -10.78 -0.94
C VAL A 45 12.79 -9.78 0.10
N HIS A 46 12.14 -8.69 -0.33
CA HIS A 46 11.77 -7.59 0.55
C HIS A 46 10.70 -8.02 1.60
N PRO A 47 10.97 -7.92 2.92
CA PRO A 47 10.05 -8.43 3.95
C PRO A 47 8.65 -7.80 3.96
N VAL A 48 8.53 -6.55 3.54
CA VAL A 48 7.24 -5.84 3.41
C VAL A 48 6.25 -6.54 2.46
N HIS A 49 6.72 -7.43 1.56
CA HIS A 49 5.87 -8.15 0.62
C HIS A 49 5.14 -9.34 1.25
N THR A 50 5.52 -9.75 2.45
CA THR A 50 4.97 -10.93 3.12
C THR A 50 3.44 -10.84 3.28
N GLU A 51 2.89 -9.67 3.61
CA GLU A 51 1.43 -9.47 3.67
C GLU A 51 0.76 -9.69 2.30
N ALA A 52 1.34 -9.14 1.23
CA ALA A 52 0.77 -9.22 -0.12
C ALA A 52 0.89 -10.62 -0.74
N VAL A 53 2.01 -11.31 -0.50
CA VAL A 53 2.32 -12.61 -1.14
C VAL A 53 1.78 -13.78 -0.32
N SER A 54 2.01 -13.79 1.00
CA SER A 54 1.60 -14.90 1.87
C SER A 54 0.11 -14.83 2.22
N GLY A 55 -0.48 -13.63 2.27
CA GLY A 55 -1.92 -13.46 2.50
C GLY A 55 -2.77 -13.86 1.30
N ILE A 56 -3.81 -14.68 1.51
CA ILE A 56 -4.73 -15.12 0.44
C ILE A 56 -5.41 -13.92 -0.24
N VAL A 57 -5.79 -12.91 0.55
CA VAL A 57 -6.43 -11.66 0.07
C VAL A 57 -5.44 -10.77 -0.69
N GLY A 58 -4.14 -10.88 -0.40
CA GLY A 58 -3.08 -10.07 -1.01
C GLY A 58 -2.85 -10.33 -2.50
N ARG A 59 -3.49 -11.37 -3.08
CA ARG A 59 -3.41 -11.65 -4.53
C ARG A 59 -3.77 -10.44 -5.38
N ALA A 60 -4.74 -9.64 -4.92
CA ALA A 60 -5.15 -8.43 -5.64
C ALA A 60 -3.97 -7.46 -5.81
N ASP A 61 -3.14 -7.30 -4.77
CA ASP A 61 -2.00 -6.38 -4.81
C ASP A 61 -0.91 -6.87 -5.79
N VAL A 62 -0.58 -8.17 -5.75
CA VAL A 62 0.43 -8.78 -6.64
C VAL A 62 -0.04 -8.79 -8.10
N LEU A 63 -1.30 -9.19 -8.36
CA LEU A 63 -1.87 -9.23 -9.70
C LEU A 63 -2.02 -7.82 -10.30
N ALA A 64 -2.46 -6.86 -9.50
CA ALA A 64 -2.55 -5.47 -9.97
C ALA A 64 -1.16 -4.91 -10.30
N CYS A 65 -0.11 -5.29 -9.58
CA CYS A 65 1.27 -4.89 -9.88
C CYS A 65 1.79 -5.52 -11.19
N LEU A 66 1.44 -6.78 -11.47
CA LEU A 66 1.76 -7.44 -12.73
C LEU A 66 1.12 -6.69 -13.91
N LEU A 67 -0.18 -6.41 -13.80
CA LEU A 67 -0.94 -5.68 -14.81
C LEU A 67 -0.42 -4.24 -14.96
N PHE A 68 -0.06 -3.58 -13.86
CA PHE A 68 0.59 -2.26 -13.87
C PHE A 68 1.85 -2.24 -14.73
N LEU A 69 2.77 -3.19 -14.51
CA LEU A 69 4.01 -3.28 -15.29
C LEU A 69 3.75 -3.62 -16.76
N LEU A 70 2.79 -4.52 -17.04
CA LEU A 70 2.42 -4.86 -18.41
C LEU A 70 1.78 -3.66 -19.14
N THR A 71 0.91 -2.91 -18.47
CA THR A 71 0.36 -1.65 -18.99
C THR A 71 1.46 -0.67 -19.33
N PHE A 72 2.41 -0.45 -18.42
CA PHE A 72 3.55 0.44 -18.65
C PHE A 72 4.39 0.00 -19.87
N LEU A 73 4.69 -1.29 -19.99
CA LEU A 73 5.46 -1.83 -21.11
C LEU A 73 4.70 -1.75 -22.44
N SER A 74 3.42 -2.10 -22.46
CA SER A 74 2.55 -1.97 -23.64
C SER A 74 2.41 -0.51 -24.06
N TYR A 75 2.32 0.41 -23.10
CA TYR A 75 2.28 1.84 -23.36
C TYR A 75 3.56 2.32 -24.05
N ILE A 76 4.73 2.00 -23.50
CA ILE A 76 6.00 2.39 -24.11
C ILE A 76 6.13 1.83 -25.53
N ARG A 77 5.74 0.57 -25.75
CA ARG A 77 5.74 -0.05 -27.09
C ARG A 77 4.78 0.61 -28.08
N SER A 78 3.77 1.34 -27.60
CA SER A 78 2.86 2.09 -28.46
C SER A 78 3.46 3.39 -29.00
N VAL A 79 4.48 3.91 -28.33
CA VAL A 79 5.15 5.17 -28.67
C VAL A 79 6.38 4.88 -29.53
N GLY A 80 6.50 5.60 -30.65
CA GLY A 80 7.62 5.44 -31.57
C GLY A 80 8.94 5.94 -31.02
N VAL A 81 10.04 5.51 -31.64
CA VAL A 81 11.36 6.12 -31.43
C VAL A 81 11.39 7.45 -32.17
N CYS A 82 11.98 8.50 -31.57
CA CYS A 82 12.17 9.77 -32.26
C CYS A 82 13.09 9.57 -33.49
N VAL A 83 12.58 9.87 -34.67
CA VAL A 83 13.32 9.77 -35.95
C VAL A 83 14.13 11.05 -36.23
N SER A 84 13.78 12.17 -35.61
CA SER A 84 14.49 13.46 -35.69
C SER A 84 14.45 14.17 -34.33
N GLU A 85 15.45 15.01 -34.03
CA GLU A 85 15.52 15.78 -32.77
C GLU A 85 14.41 16.84 -32.66
N ASP A 86 13.79 17.22 -33.78
CA ASP A 86 12.79 18.29 -33.85
C ASP A 86 11.33 17.84 -33.60
N CYS A 87 11.04 16.54 -33.66
CA CYS A 87 9.67 16.02 -33.61
C CYS A 87 9.44 15.12 -32.39
N LEU A 88 8.33 15.33 -31.67
CA LEU A 88 7.92 14.44 -30.59
C LEU A 88 7.53 13.06 -31.13
N PRO A 89 7.76 11.98 -30.35
CA PRO A 89 7.47 10.63 -30.80
C PRO A 89 5.96 10.48 -31.04
N SER A 90 5.58 9.94 -32.18
CA SER A 90 4.18 9.67 -32.54
C SER A 90 3.71 8.31 -31.99
N THR A 91 2.40 8.08 -31.97
CA THR A 91 1.85 6.77 -31.65
C THR A 91 2.02 5.86 -32.85
N VAL A 92 2.88 4.84 -32.73
CA VAL A 92 3.19 3.90 -33.82
C VAL A 92 2.27 2.68 -33.78
N SER A 93 1.87 2.23 -32.59
CA SER A 93 1.00 1.06 -32.44
C SER A 93 -0.25 1.39 -31.64
N VAL A 94 -1.35 1.65 -32.34
CA VAL A 94 -2.68 1.81 -31.71
C VAL A 94 -3.09 0.52 -30.98
N GLY A 95 -2.74 -0.65 -31.51
CA GLY A 95 -2.99 -1.94 -30.84
C GLY A 95 -2.32 -2.04 -29.47
N CYS A 96 -1.03 -1.68 -29.37
CA CYS A 96 -0.33 -1.68 -28.07
C CYS A 96 -0.92 -0.65 -27.11
N LEU A 97 -1.37 0.51 -27.61
CA LEU A 97 -2.05 1.51 -26.79
C LEU A 97 -3.39 0.99 -26.26
N LEU A 98 -4.21 0.34 -27.09
CA LEU A 98 -5.47 -0.27 -26.67
C LEU A 98 -5.24 -1.40 -25.64
N VAL A 99 -4.21 -2.23 -25.84
CA VAL A 99 -3.81 -3.25 -24.86
C VAL A 99 -3.38 -2.60 -23.55
N SER A 100 -2.61 -1.51 -23.58
CA SER A 100 -2.25 -0.73 -22.39
C SER A 100 -3.49 -0.21 -21.66
N LEU A 101 -4.45 0.38 -22.37
CA LEU A 101 -5.70 0.87 -21.78
C LEU A 101 -6.51 -0.26 -21.14
N LEU A 102 -6.65 -1.39 -21.82
CA LEU A 102 -7.34 -2.58 -21.32
C LEU A 102 -6.68 -3.12 -20.04
N LEU A 103 -5.37 -3.39 -20.09
CA LEU A 103 -4.61 -3.91 -18.95
C LEU A 103 -4.64 -2.94 -17.76
N GLY A 104 -4.58 -1.63 -18.01
CA GLY A 104 -4.61 -0.63 -16.94
C GLY A 104 -5.99 -0.56 -16.27
N THR A 105 -7.06 -0.73 -17.04
CA THR A 105 -8.41 -0.88 -16.50
C THR A 105 -8.57 -2.18 -15.73
N CYS A 106 -8.02 -3.30 -16.22
CA CYS A 106 -7.97 -4.55 -15.45
C CYS A 106 -7.20 -4.36 -14.13
N ALA A 107 -6.06 -3.67 -14.14
CA ALA A 107 -5.29 -3.38 -12.93
C ALA A 107 -6.14 -2.59 -11.91
N MET A 108 -6.84 -1.55 -12.36
CA MET A 108 -7.77 -0.75 -11.54
C MET A 108 -8.93 -1.59 -10.97
N LEU A 109 -9.50 -2.49 -11.77
CA LEU A 109 -10.60 -3.36 -11.33
C LEU A 109 -10.13 -4.41 -10.31
N VAL A 110 -8.90 -4.89 -10.43
CA VAL A 110 -8.28 -5.77 -9.43
C VAL A 110 -7.96 -4.99 -8.15
N LYS A 111 -7.38 -3.79 -8.29
CA LYS A 111 -7.04 -2.91 -7.16
C LYS A 111 -7.08 -1.45 -7.57
N GLU A 112 -7.67 -0.60 -6.73
CA GLU A 112 -7.84 0.83 -6.97
C GLU A 112 -6.54 1.57 -7.27
N THR A 113 -5.42 1.15 -6.67
CA THR A 113 -4.10 1.75 -6.91
C THR A 113 -3.60 1.52 -8.33
N GLY A 114 -4.13 0.53 -9.04
CA GLY A 114 -3.78 0.22 -10.44
C GLY A 114 -4.04 1.38 -11.40
N ILE A 115 -4.99 2.28 -11.10
CA ILE A 115 -5.28 3.47 -11.95
C ILE A 115 -4.07 4.39 -12.10
N THR A 116 -3.17 4.38 -11.12
CA THR A 116 -1.99 5.28 -11.07
C THR A 116 -1.01 5.02 -12.21
N VAL A 117 -1.07 3.84 -12.86
CA VAL A 117 -0.24 3.50 -14.01
C VAL A 117 -0.42 4.48 -15.16
N PHE A 118 -1.62 5.00 -15.40
CA PHE A 118 -1.87 5.95 -16.48
C PHE A 118 -1.17 7.29 -16.21
N GLY A 119 -1.14 7.71 -14.94
CA GLY A 119 -0.34 8.86 -14.51
C GLY A 119 1.14 8.61 -14.76
N VAL A 120 1.66 7.46 -14.33
CA VAL A 120 3.06 7.08 -14.57
C VAL A 120 3.39 7.06 -16.06
N CYS A 121 2.53 6.50 -16.91
CA CYS A 121 2.71 6.49 -18.37
C CYS A 121 2.77 7.91 -18.96
N VAL A 122 1.81 8.79 -18.61
CA VAL A 122 1.78 10.16 -19.15
C VAL A 122 2.99 10.98 -18.68
N LEU A 123 3.38 10.86 -17.41
CA LEU A 123 4.56 11.57 -16.90
C LEU A 123 5.86 10.99 -17.48
N TYR A 124 5.95 9.67 -17.67
CA TYR A 124 7.10 9.05 -18.32
C TYR A 124 7.19 9.48 -19.79
N ASP A 125 6.07 9.55 -20.52
CA ASP A 125 6.03 10.07 -21.89
C ASP A 125 6.52 11.52 -21.94
N ALA A 126 6.02 12.37 -21.04
CA ALA A 126 6.40 13.78 -20.98
C ALA A 126 7.88 14.00 -20.61
N LEU A 127 8.34 13.36 -19.53
CA LEU A 127 9.61 13.66 -18.88
C LEU A 127 10.78 12.79 -19.37
N VAL A 128 10.50 11.65 -20.00
CA VAL A 128 11.52 10.73 -20.52
C VAL A 128 11.48 10.65 -22.05
N LEU A 129 10.32 10.31 -22.64
CA LEU A 129 10.24 10.06 -24.09
C LEU A 129 10.24 11.35 -24.92
N CYS A 130 9.48 12.36 -24.50
CA CYS A 130 9.30 13.62 -25.22
C CYS A 130 10.30 14.71 -24.79
N ARG A 131 11.21 14.39 -23.86
CA ARG A 131 12.07 15.36 -23.15
C ARG A 131 12.92 16.25 -24.06
N LYS A 132 13.74 15.64 -24.93
CA LYS A 132 14.71 16.35 -25.79
C LYS A 132 14.01 17.38 -26.70
N PRO A 133 13.00 17.01 -27.50
CA PRO A 133 12.31 17.98 -28.34
C PRO A 133 11.54 19.02 -27.52
N LEU A 134 10.96 18.65 -26.36
CA LEU A 134 10.19 19.59 -25.54
C LEU A 134 11.07 20.73 -25.00
N ILE A 135 12.26 20.43 -24.46
CA ILE A 135 13.18 21.44 -23.91
C ILE A 135 13.74 22.34 -25.03
N TYR A 136 14.12 21.76 -26.17
CA TYR A 136 14.63 22.51 -27.32
C TYR A 136 13.63 23.57 -27.80
N HIS A 137 12.35 23.21 -27.93
CA HIS A 137 11.33 24.11 -28.46
C HIS A 137 10.77 25.12 -27.46
N LEU A 138 10.79 24.81 -26.16
CA LEU A 138 10.39 25.73 -25.08
C LEU A 138 11.29 26.99 -25.01
N SER A 139 12.51 26.93 -25.54
CA SER A 139 13.49 28.02 -25.45
C SER A 139 13.42 29.05 -26.59
N GLY A 140 12.62 28.86 -27.64
CA GLY A 140 12.72 29.75 -28.82
C GLY A 140 11.53 29.81 -29.79
N SER A 141 10.42 29.11 -29.54
CA SER A 141 9.31 29.03 -30.52
C SER A 141 8.07 29.85 -30.11
N ARG A 142 7.27 30.28 -31.11
CA ARG A 142 5.95 30.89 -30.86
C ARG A 142 4.98 29.82 -30.39
N LEU A 143 4.02 30.19 -29.54
CA LEU A 143 3.02 29.28 -28.94
C LEU A 143 2.31 28.36 -29.95
N ARG A 144 2.02 28.87 -31.16
CA ARG A 144 1.32 28.11 -32.21
C ARG A 144 2.17 26.99 -32.79
N ASP A 145 3.47 27.21 -32.94
CA ASP A 145 4.42 26.22 -33.46
C ASP A 145 4.68 25.14 -32.40
N LEU A 146 4.78 25.56 -31.13
CA LEU A 146 4.91 24.66 -29.98
C LEU A 146 3.71 23.70 -29.86
N LEU A 147 2.48 24.18 -30.08
CA LEU A 147 1.27 23.34 -30.05
C LEU A 147 1.26 22.30 -31.18
N HIS A 148 1.72 22.66 -32.38
CA HIS A 148 1.79 21.72 -33.50
C HIS A 148 2.85 20.64 -33.27
N ILE A 149 4.00 21.02 -32.72
CA ILE A 149 5.10 20.10 -32.39
C ILE A 149 4.71 19.17 -31.23
N CYS A 150 4.01 19.69 -30.22
CA CYS A 150 3.53 18.90 -29.07
C CYS A 150 2.28 18.08 -29.38
N SER A 151 1.65 18.29 -30.54
CA SER A 151 0.42 17.61 -30.98
C SER A 151 0.38 16.09 -30.73
N PRO A 152 1.42 15.28 -31.07
CA PRO A 152 1.37 13.84 -30.81
C PRO A 152 1.27 13.49 -29.32
N PHE A 153 2.03 14.19 -28.46
CA PHE A 153 1.96 14.00 -27.01
C PHE A 153 0.61 14.50 -26.46
N ILE A 154 0.17 15.70 -26.84
CA ILE A 154 -1.11 16.27 -26.38
C ILE A 154 -2.28 15.35 -26.75
N LYS A 155 -2.28 14.78 -27.96
CA LYS A 155 -3.29 13.81 -28.39
C LYS A 155 -3.29 12.56 -27.52
N ARG A 156 -2.12 11.97 -27.24
CA ARG A 156 -2.01 10.80 -26.34
C ARG A 156 -2.43 11.12 -24.91
N ALA A 157 -1.89 12.19 -24.34
CA ALA A 157 -2.18 12.61 -22.97
C ALA A 157 -3.67 12.96 -22.81
N GLY A 158 -4.26 13.66 -23.79
CA GLY A 158 -5.69 13.96 -23.83
C GLY A 158 -6.55 12.70 -23.93
N LEU A 159 -6.18 11.75 -24.79
CA LEU A 159 -6.86 10.45 -24.92
C LEU A 159 -6.83 9.67 -23.60
N ILE A 160 -5.66 9.52 -22.97
CA ILE A 160 -5.51 8.79 -21.72
C ILE A 160 -6.25 9.49 -20.58
N SER A 161 -6.14 10.82 -20.48
CA SER A 161 -6.82 11.58 -19.44
C SER A 161 -8.35 11.48 -19.60
N GLY A 162 -8.86 11.63 -20.83
CA GLY A 162 -10.28 11.42 -21.13
C GLY A 162 -10.74 10.00 -20.81
N TYR A 163 -9.93 9.00 -21.16
CA TYR A 163 -10.20 7.60 -20.82
C TYR A 163 -10.26 7.37 -19.30
N VAL A 164 -9.29 7.89 -18.54
CA VAL A 164 -9.25 7.81 -17.07
C VAL A 164 -10.49 8.43 -16.44
N VAL A 165 -10.92 9.60 -16.93
CA VAL A 165 -12.16 10.26 -16.47
C VAL A 165 -13.38 9.37 -16.73
N ILE A 166 -13.47 8.76 -17.92
CA ILE A 166 -14.58 7.85 -18.26
C ILE A 166 -14.60 6.64 -17.32
N ILE A 167 -13.48 5.92 -17.17
CA ILE A 167 -13.45 4.71 -16.33
C ILE A 167 -13.65 5.02 -14.84
N MET A 168 -13.17 6.17 -14.36
CA MET A 168 -13.45 6.64 -12.99
C MET A 168 -14.93 6.98 -12.80
N SER A 169 -15.55 7.62 -13.78
CA SER A 169 -16.99 7.92 -13.75
C SER A 169 -17.82 6.64 -13.72
N VAL A 170 -17.50 5.67 -14.57
CA VAL A 170 -18.14 4.34 -14.58
C VAL A 170 -17.94 3.63 -13.25
N ARG A 171 -16.73 3.67 -12.69
CA ARG A 171 -16.42 3.04 -11.40
C ARG A 171 -17.22 3.66 -10.26
N LEU A 172 -17.29 5.00 -10.19
CA LEU A 172 -18.08 5.71 -9.17
C LEU A 172 -19.57 5.40 -9.30
N TRP A 173 -20.07 5.31 -10.53
CA TRP A 173 -21.45 4.90 -10.80
C TRP A 173 -21.73 3.47 -10.31
N LEU A 174 -20.84 2.51 -10.58
CA LEU A 174 -20.95 1.12 -10.08
C LEU A 174 -20.92 1.03 -8.55
N MET A 175 -20.21 1.94 -7.89
CA MET A 175 -20.15 2.03 -6.42
C MET A 175 -21.37 2.75 -5.79
N GLY A 176 -22.37 3.13 -6.60
CA GLY A 176 -23.56 3.84 -6.13
C GLY A 176 -23.27 5.27 -5.66
N GLY A 177 -22.16 5.88 -6.13
CA GLY A 177 -21.80 7.27 -5.84
C GLY A 177 -21.41 7.57 -4.40
N SER A 178 -21.32 6.57 -3.52
CA SER A 178 -20.96 6.75 -2.12
C SER A 178 -19.51 6.38 -1.85
N MET A 179 -18.83 7.17 -1.03
CA MET A 179 -17.52 6.81 -0.49
C MET A 179 -17.71 5.79 0.64
N PRO A 180 -16.79 4.82 0.79
CA PRO A 180 -16.85 3.90 1.92
C PRO A 180 -16.83 4.66 3.24
N LEU A 181 -17.79 4.36 4.11
CA LEU A 181 -17.85 4.87 5.48
C LEU A 181 -16.87 4.07 6.33
N PHE A 182 -15.92 4.77 6.95
CA PHE A 182 -14.97 4.17 7.88
C PHE A 182 -15.33 4.54 9.31
N SER A 183 -14.90 3.72 10.26
CA SER A 183 -15.04 4.02 11.68
C SER A 183 -13.81 4.73 12.22
N GLU A 184 -13.95 5.39 13.38
CA GLU A 184 -12.80 5.95 14.12
C GLU A 184 -11.75 4.88 14.44
N GLN A 185 -12.17 3.62 14.59
CA GLN A 185 -11.25 2.51 14.85
C GLN A 185 -10.33 2.24 13.65
N ASP A 186 -10.86 2.41 12.44
CA ASP A 186 -10.11 2.12 11.21
C ASP A 186 -8.99 3.14 10.98
N ASN A 187 -9.27 4.41 11.28
CA ASN A 187 -8.32 5.50 11.11
C ASN A 187 -8.60 6.64 12.11
N PRO A 188 -8.06 6.58 13.34
CA PRO A 188 -8.32 7.59 14.37
C PRO A 188 -7.94 9.00 13.94
N ALA A 189 -6.87 9.15 13.15
CA ALA A 189 -6.41 10.45 12.65
C ALA A 189 -7.49 11.13 11.78
N SER A 190 -8.20 10.37 10.93
CA SER A 190 -9.28 10.89 10.09
C SER A 190 -10.43 11.53 10.85
N PHE A 191 -10.65 11.14 12.11
CA PHE A 191 -11.74 11.60 12.96
C PHE A 191 -11.32 12.65 13.99
N SER A 192 -10.03 13.01 14.06
CA SER A 192 -9.57 14.07 14.94
C SER A 192 -10.20 15.43 14.57
N PRO A 193 -10.77 16.18 15.54
CA PRO A 193 -11.37 17.49 15.27
C PRO A 193 -10.31 18.51 14.80
N HIS A 194 -9.07 18.39 15.27
CA HIS A 194 -8.01 19.34 15.00
C HIS A 194 -7.34 19.07 13.65
N LEU A 195 -7.32 20.10 12.79
CA LEU A 195 -6.66 20.01 11.48
C LEU A 195 -5.15 19.81 11.60
N LEU A 196 -4.53 20.46 12.60
CA LEU A 196 -3.09 20.34 12.83
C LEU A 196 -2.70 18.88 13.14
N THR A 197 -3.42 18.23 14.06
CA THR A 197 -3.20 16.81 14.41
C THR A 197 -3.34 15.91 13.19
N ARG A 198 -4.33 16.16 12.32
CA ARG A 198 -4.51 15.43 11.05
C ARG A 198 -3.30 15.56 10.14
N ILE A 199 -2.87 16.79 9.87
CA ILE A 199 -1.73 17.06 8.98
C ILE A 199 -0.45 16.43 9.55
N LEU A 200 -0.12 16.70 10.81
CA LEU A 200 1.09 16.18 11.44
C LEU A 200 1.11 14.66 11.46
N THR A 201 -0.01 14.03 11.83
CA THR A 201 -0.11 12.57 11.86
C THR A 201 0.05 12.00 10.46
N TYR A 202 -0.66 12.51 9.45
CA TYR A 202 -0.52 12.01 8.07
C TYR A 202 0.88 12.19 7.50
N SER A 203 1.51 13.34 7.74
CA SER A 203 2.90 13.56 7.31
C SER A 203 3.88 12.61 8.00
N TYR A 204 3.67 12.33 9.29
CA TYR A 204 4.44 11.30 9.99
C TYR A 204 4.19 9.90 9.44
N LEU A 205 2.94 9.55 9.07
CA LEU A 205 2.64 8.25 8.47
C LEU A 205 3.39 8.03 7.15
N LEU A 206 3.64 9.07 6.35
CA LEU A 206 4.51 8.95 5.16
C LEU A 206 5.92 8.51 5.56
N SER A 207 6.47 9.12 6.61
CA SER A 207 7.80 8.81 7.15
C SER A 207 7.87 7.41 7.74
N PHE A 208 6.80 6.99 8.41
CA PHE A 208 6.68 5.63 8.92
C PHE A 208 6.63 4.60 7.78
N ASN A 209 5.90 4.86 6.71
CA ASN A 209 5.88 3.99 5.53
C ASN A 209 7.25 3.93 4.82
N ALA A 210 7.96 5.06 4.72
CA ALA A 210 9.32 5.08 4.21
C ALA A 210 10.27 4.28 5.12
N TRP A 211 10.10 4.36 6.44
CA TRP A 211 10.84 3.55 7.39
C TRP A 211 10.58 2.06 7.23
N LEU A 212 9.35 1.63 6.94
CA LEU A 212 9.05 0.22 6.64
C LEU A 212 9.77 -0.30 5.37
N LEU A 213 10.04 0.56 4.39
CA LEU A 213 10.86 0.20 3.22
C LEU A 213 12.35 0.12 3.56
N LEU A 214 12.86 1.06 4.36
CA LEU A 214 14.27 1.13 4.72
C LEU A 214 14.68 0.06 5.75
N ALA A 215 13.84 -0.17 6.75
CA ALA A 215 14.10 -1.03 7.90
C ALA A 215 12.81 -1.79 8.32
N PRO A 216 12.44 -2.85 7.58
CA PRO A 216 11.25 -3.68 7.86
C PRO A 216 11.45 -4.61 9.07
N ILE A 217 11.74 -4.03 10.24
CA ILE A 217 12.06 -4.75 11.48
C ILE A 217 10.77 -5.19 12.17
N VAL A 218 9.83 -4.25 12.33
CA VAL A 218 8.55 -4.44 12.99
C VAL A 218 7.48 -4.50 11.91
N LEU A 219 6.96 -5.70 11.67
CA LEU A 219 5.88 -5.94 10.73
C LEU A 219 4.68 -6.49 11.49
N CYS A 220 3.49 -6.01 11.14
CA CYS A 220 2.23 -6.40 11.73
C CYS A 220 1.13 -6.49 10.67
N TYR A 221 0.25 -7.47 10.82
CA TYR A 221 -0.88 -7.65 9.91
C TYR A 221 -1.98 -6.58 10.08
N ASP A 222 -1.96 -5.81 11.19
CA ASP A 222 -2.97 -4.79 11.48
C ASP A 222 -2.39 -3.63 12.32
N TRP A 223 -2.27 -2.45 11.70
CA TRP A 223 -1.77 -1.22 12.32
C TRP A 223 -2.89 -0.26 12.78
N GLN A 224 -4.12 -0.72 12.95
CA GLN A 224 -5.24 0.13 13.39
C GLN A 224 -5.17 0.51 14.88
N VAL A 225 -6.19 1.20 15.41
CA VAL A 225 -6.39 1.61 16.83
C VAL A 225 -5.21 1.44 17.78
N GLY A 226 -4.61 2.56 18.22
CA GLY A 226 -3.60 2.55 19.28
C GLY A 226 -2.22 2.05 18.85
N SER A 227 -2.05 1.61 17.60
CA SER A 227 -0.75 1.17 17.08
C SER A 227 0.21 2.33 16.84
N ILE A 228 -0.28 3.43 16.26
CA ILE A 228 0.47 4.67 16.04
C ILE A 228 -0.29 5.80 16.73
N PRO A 229 0.22 6.34 17.85
CA PRO A 229 -0.40 7.47 18.53
C PRO A 229 -0.49 8.70 17.62
N LEU A 230 -1.53 9.53 17.80
CA LEU A 230 -1.66 10.78 17.06
C LEU A 230 -0.48 11.72 17.36
N VAL A 231 -0.10 12.52 16.36
CA VAL A 231 0.90 13.59 16.52
C VAL A 231 0.14 14.89 16.75
N GLU A 232 0.07 15.32 18.01
CA GLU A 232 -0.80 16.43 18.42
C GLU A 232 -0.10 17.78 18.49
N SER A 233 1.24 17.80 18.53
CA SER A 233 2.01 19.03 18.69
C SER A 233 3.19 19.11 17.72
N LEU A 234 3.63 20.33 17.43
CA LEU A 234 4.81 20.60 16.62
C LEU A 234 6.11 20.16 17.32
N GLY A 235 6.14 20.16 18.65
CA GLY A 235 7.28 19.76 19.46
C GLY A 235 7.48 18.24 19.58
N ASP A 236 6.61 17.43 18.97
CA ASP A 236 6.76 15.99 18.94
C ASP A 236 8.02 15.59 18.15
N VAL A 237 8.90 14.80 18.77
CA VAL A 237 10.15 14.32 18.17
C VAL A 237 9.94 13.56 16.86
N ARG A 238 8.76 12.97 16.65
CA ARG A 238 8.41 12.27 15.40
C ARG A 238 8.36 13.20 14.20
N ASN A 239 8.14 14.50 14.41
CA ASN A 239 8.20 15.50 13.32
C ASN A 239 9.61 15.63 12.74
N VAL A 240 10.68 15.24 13.46
CA VAL A 240 12.04 15.19 12.91
C VAL A 240 12.12 14.21 11.74
N ALA A 241 11.48 13.03 11.86
CA ALA A 241 11.42 12.05 10.77
C ALA A 241 10.63 12.60 9.57
N THR A 242 9.53 13.31 9.83
CA THR A 242 8.74 14.03 8.82
C THR A 242 9.56 15.06 8.05
N VAL A 243 10.29 15.91 8.78
CA VAL A 243 11.15 16.93 8.17
C VAL A 243 12.28 16.28 7.38
N LEU A 244 12.92 15.23 7.92
CA LEU A 244 13.98 14.50 7.21
C LEU A 244 13.46 13.90 5.90
N LEU A 245 12.32 13.22 5.92
CA LEU A 245 11.71 12.68 4.70
C LEU A 245 11.40 13.80 3.71
N ALA A 246 10.82 14.91 4.17
CA ALA A 246 10.51 16.05 3.30
C ALA A 246 11.78 16.63 2.64
N VAL A 247 12.87 16.78 3.40
CA VAL A 247 14.17 17.26 2.87
C VAL A 247 14.72 16.30 1.82
N VAL A 248 14.68 14.98 2.07
CA VAL A 248 15.12 13.97 1.10
C VAL A 248 14.28 14.02 -0.17
N MET A 249 12.95 14.09 -0.04
CA MET A 249 12.04 14.16 -1.19
C MET A 249 12.23 15.45 -2.00
N VAL A 250 12.42 16.60 -1.35
CA VAL A 250 12.74 17.87 -2.01
C VAL A 250 14.09 17.78 -2.72
N ALA A 251 15.12 17.21 -2.08
CA ALA A 251 16.43 17.02 -2.70
C ALA A 251 16.37 16.11 -3.93
N LEU A 252 15.59 15.02 -3.88
CA LEU A 252 15.36 14.14 -5.03
C LEU A 252 14.58 14.85 -6.15
N CYS A 253 13.56 15.64 -5.82
CA CYS A 253 12.82 16.44 -6.80
C CYS A 253 13.71 17.51 -7.47
N LEU A 254 14.54 18.20 -6.69
CA LEU A 254 15.52 19.16 -7.21
C LEU A 254 16.57 18.46 -8.07
N HIS A 255 17.07 17.29 -7.64
CA HIS A 255 17.98 16.48 -8.43
C HIS A 255 17.33 16.07 -9.76
N CYS A 256 16.09 15.59 -9.76
CA CYS A 256 15.35 15.30 -10.98
C CYS A 256 15.23 16.54 -11.88
N ALA A 257 14.86 17.71 -11.33
CA ALA A 257 14.73 18.95 -12.10
C ALA A 257 16.06 19.41 -12.72
N LEU A 258 17.16 19.34 -11.97
CA LEU A 258 18.50 19.66 -12.45
C LEU A 258 19.00 18.61 -13.46
N SER A 259 18.76 17.33 -13.20
CA SER A 259 19.10 16.23 -14.11
C SER A 259 18.34 16.37 -15.43
N LEU A 260 17.06 16.77 -15.36
CA LEU A 260 16.20 17.12 -16.49
C LEU A 260 16.77 18.28 -17.32
N GLN A 261 17.40 19.28 -16.69
CA GLN A 261 18.10 20.36 -17.40
C GLN A 261 19.44 19.91 -18.00
N ARG A 262 20.22 19.10 -17.27
CA ARG A 262 21.59 18.70 -17.64
C ARG A 262 21.71 17.56 -18.66
N GLN A 263 20.59 17.03 -19.15
CA GLN A 263 20.57 15.83 -20.00
C GLN A 263 21.10 14.55 -19.33
N GLU A 264 21.18 14.53 -18.01
CA GLU A 264 21.69 13.39 -17.24
C GLU A 264 20.56 12.54 -16.64
N SER A 265 20.91 11.29 -16.29
CA SER A 265 20.23 10.31 -15.44
C SER A 265 18.70 10.36 -15.36
N ARG A 266 18.02 9.42 -16.03
CA ARG A 266 16.56 9.24 -15.94
C ARG A 266 16.13 8.26 -14.83
N GLU A 267 17.10 7.59 -14.22
CA GLU A 267 16.88 6.48 -13.28
C GLU A 267 16.16 6.95 -12.02
N VAL A 268 16.62 8.08 -11.45
CA VAL A 268 16.04 8.67 -10.24
C VAL A 268 14.59 9.12 -10.51
N LEU A 269 14.34 9.70 -11.68
CA LEU A 269 12.99 10.10 -12.08
C LEU A 269 12.05 8.89 -12.18
N VAL A 270 12.47 7.81 -12.85
CA VAL A 270 11.66 6.59 -12.97
C VAL A 270 11.42 5.95 -11.60
N GLY A 271 12.46 5.86 -10.76
CA GLY A 271 12.33 5.39 -9.38
C GLY A 271 11.32 6.21 -8.58
N MET A 272 11.36 7.54 -8.69
CA MET A 272 10.40 8.44 -8.03
C MET A 272 8.98 8.27 -8.56
N LEU A 273 8.79 8.12 -9.87
CA LEU A 273 7.47 7.85 -10.46
C LEU A 273 6.87 6.55 -9.90
N PHE A 274 7.67 5.49 -9.83
CA PHE A 274 7.22 4.17 -9.36
C PHE A 274 7.05 4.12 -7.83
N LEU A 275 7.75 4.98 -7.09
CA LEU A 275 7.63 5.09 -5.63
C LEU A 275 6.40 5.90 -5.22
N VAL A 276 6.22 7.09 -5.80
CA VAL A 276 5.22 8.06 -5.34
C VAL A 276 3.84 7.76 -5.89
N PHE A 277 3.69 7.57 -7.20
CA PHE A 277 2.36 7.50 -7.83
C PHE A 277 1.50 6.34 -7.31
N PRO A 278 2.00 5.10 -7.23
CA PRO A 278 1.20 3.99 -6.69
C PRO A 278 0.81 4.17 -5.21
N PHE A 279 1.54 5.01 -4.46
CA PHE A 279 1.27 5.27 -3.05
C PHE A 279 0.24 6.38 -2.81
N ILE A 280 0.06 7.31 -3.77
CA ILE A 280 -0.86 8.46 -3.64
C ILE A 280 -2.26 8.06 -3.11
N PRO A 281 -2.95 7.04 -3.65
CA PRO A 281 -4.30 6.68 -3.20
C PRO A 281 -4.35 6.23 -1.73
N ALA A 282 -3.24 5.73 -1.20
CA ALA A 282 -3.13 5.22 0.17
C ALA A 282 -2.46 6.20 1.16
N SER A 283 -2.01 7.36 0.67
CA SER A 283 -1.23 8.34 1.45
C SER A 283 -2.00 9.04 2.58
N ASN A 284 -3.34 8.92 2.62
CA ASN A 284 -4.24 9.72 3.47
C ASN A 284 -4.21 11.25 3.22
N LEU A 285 -3.40 11.75 2.28
CA LEU A 285 -3.27 13.19 2.01
C LEU A 285 -4.46 13.77 1.23
N PHE A 286 -4.91 13.06 0.19
CA PHE A 286 -5.98 13.54 -0.70
C PHE A 286 -7.34 12.96 -0.34
N PHE A 287 -7.36 11.71 0.14
CA PHE A 287 -8.58 10.97 0.47
C PHE A 287 -8.38 10.24 1.78
N ARG A 288 -9.44 10.16 2.59
CA ARG A 288 -9.43 9.38 3.84
C ARG A 288 -9.48 7.90 3.49
N VAL A 289 -8.57 7.13 4.09
CA VAL A 289 -8.47 5.69 3.87
C VAL A 289 -8.82 4.95 5.16
N GLY A 290 -9.44 3.76 5.04
CA GLY A 290 -9.89 2.92 6.15
C GLY A 290 -8.79 2.15 6.89
N PHE A 291 -7.58 2.66 6.93
CA PHE A 291 -6.48 2.11 7.73
C PHE A 291 -5.46 3.20 8.04
N VAL A 292 -4.68 2.99 9.11
CA VAL A 292 -3.56 3.87 9.48
C VAL A 292 -2.33 3.54 8.62
N VAL A 293 -1.89 2.29 8.64
CA VAL A 293 -0.81 1.74 7.80
C VAL A 293 -1.22 0.35 7.34
N ALA A 294 -0.84 -0.02 6.11
CA ALA A 294 -1.02 -1.36 5.58
C ALA A 294 0.21 -1.71 4.74
N GLU A 295 0.93 -2.78 5.09
CA GLU A 295 2.22 -3.12 4.49
C GLU A 295 2.05 -3.53 3.03
N ARG A 296 0.97 -4.25 2.71
CA ARG A 296 0.59 -4.65 1.34
C ARG A 296 0.51 -3.48 0.35
N VAL A 297 0.21 -2.27 0.82
CA VAL A 297 0.15 -1.07 -0.03
C VAL A 297 1.52 -0.70 -0.57
N LEU A 298 2.58 -1.01 0.18
CA LEU A 298 3.97 -0.74 -0.20
C LEU A 298 4.49 -1.71 -1.26
N TYR A 299 3.73 -2.73 -1.66
CA TYR A 299 4.16 -3.68 -2.69
C TYR A 299 4.51 -2.99 -4.01
N MET A 300 3.62 -2.17 -4.59
CA MET A 300 3.94 -1.44 -5.84
C MET A 300 4.99 -0.32 -5.63
N PRO A 301 4.85 0.58 -4.63
CA PRO A 301 5.85 1.61 -4.35
C PRO A 301 7.27 1.08 -4.13
N SER A 302 7.41 -0.14 -3.58
CA SER A 302 8.71 -0.74 -3.34
C SER A 302 9.51 -0.99 -4.63
N MET A 303 8.88 -1.06 -5.81
CA MET A 303 9.60 -1.09 -7.09
C MET A 303 10.46 0.17 -7.26
N GLY A 304 9.86 1.34 -7.01
CA GLY A 304 10.58 2.62 -7.08
C GLY A 304 11.69 2.73 -6.05
N TYR A 305 11.43 2.26 -4.82
CA TYR A 305 12.45 2.14 -3.79
C TYR A 305 13.64 1.28 -4.24
N CYS A 306 13.39 0.08 -4.78
CA CYS A 306 14.44 -0.83 -5.21
C CYS A 306 15.27 -0.24 -6.36
N ILE A 307 14.63 0.47 -7.31
CA ILE A 307 15.31 1.19 -8.39
C ILE A 307 16.25 2.27 -7.82
N LEU A 308 15.77 3.08 -6.86
CA LEU A 308 16.56 4.15 -6.25
C LEU A 308 17.75 3.59 -5.45
N VAL A 309 17.55 2.51 -4.70
CA VAL A 309 18.63 1.85 -3.93
C VAL A 309 19.69 1.27 -4.88
N ALA A 310 19.28 0.56 -5.93
CA ALA A 310 20.21 -0.03 -6.90
C ALA A 310 20.97 1.06 -7.67
N HIS A 311 20.30 2.14 -8.08
CA HIS A 311 20.95 3.28 -8.71
C HIS A 311 21.96 3.95 -7.76
N GLY A 312 21.57 4.19 -6.50
CA GLY A 312 22.45 4.74 -5.47
C GLY A 312 23.69 3.88 -5.23
N LEU A 313 23.51 2.55 -5.17
CA LEU A 313 24.61 1.59 -5.08
C LEU A 313 25.56 1.70 -6.28
N GLY A 314 25.02 1.74 -7.51
CA GLY A 314 25.81 1.90 -8.73
C GLY A 314 26.64 3.19 -8.74
N ARG A 315 26.04 4.31 -8.34
CA ARG A 315 26.71 5.62 -8.24
C ARG A 315 27.77 5.65 -7.15
N LEU A 316 27.52 5.04 -5.99
CA LEU A 316 28.53 4.93 -4.94
C LEU A 316 29.70 4.06 -5.41
N CYS A 317 29.42 2.91 -6.02
CA CYS A 317 30.42 1.98 -6.56
C CYS A 317 31.32 2.61 -7.63
N SER A 318 30.82 3.59 -8.41
CA SER A 318 31.63 4.28 -9.41
C SER A 318 32.53 5.39 -8.83
N VAL A 319 32.21 5.89 -7.64
CA VAL A 319 32.99 6.93 -6.95
C VAL A 319 34.05 6.33 -6.04
N VAL A 320 33.75 5.21 -5.39
CA VAL A 320 34.69 4.55 -4.48
C VAL A 320 35.70 3.69 -5.25
N GLY A 321 36.93 3.58 -4.73
CA GLY A 321 37.93 2.66 -5.28
C GLY A 321 37.54 1.19 -5.12
N ARG A 322 38.34 0.27 -5.70
CA ARG A 322 38.05 -1.17 -5.75
C ARG A 322 37.66 -1.80 -4.40
N TRP A 323 38.36 -1.42 -3.33
CA TRP A 323 38.04 -1.87 -1.97
C TRP A 323 36.66 -1.40 -1.51
N GLY A 324 36.30 -0.14 -1.76
CA GLY A 324 34.98 0.39 -1.45
C GLY A 324 33.88 -0.32 -2.24
N THR A 325 34.11 -0.61 -3.52
CA THR A 325 33.15 -1.37 -4.34
C THR A 325 32.92 -2.78 -3.78
N THR A 326 33.99 -3.46 -3.35
CA THR A 326 33.88 -4.76 -2.68
C THR A 326 33.09 -4.66 -1.37
N VAL A 327 33.38 -3.67 -0.51
CA VAL A 327 32.65 -3.45 0.75
C VAL A 327 31.17 -3.18 0.50
N LEU A 328 30.84 -2.34 -0.48
CA LEU A 328 29.45 -2.05 -0.86
C LEU A 328 28.74 -3.29 -1.40
N SER A 329 29.42 -4.09 -2.22
CA SER A 329 28.85 -5.32 -2.78
C SER A 329 28.60 -6.37 -1.70
N VAL A 330 29.53 -6.55 -0.77
CA VAL A 330 29.37 -7.45 0.40
C VAL A 330 28.25 -6.95 1.32
N SER A 331 28.16 -5.64 1.55
CA SER A 331 27.10 -5.03 2.35
C SER A 331 25.72 -5.24 1.71
N MET A 332 25.63 -5.09 0.38
CA MET A 332 24.39 -5.36 -0.36
C MET A 332 24.00 -6.84 -0.29
N LEU A 333 24.97 -7.76 -0.42
CA LEU A 333 24.73 -9.19 -0.26
C LEU A 333 24.23 -9.52 1.15
N LEU A 334 24.84 -8.95 2.19
CA LEU A 334 24.40 -9.11 3.58
C LEU A 334 22.97 -8.59 3.76
N LEU A 335 22.64 -7.44 3.18
CA LEU A 335 21.28 -6.88 3.22
C LEU A 335 20.27 -7.84 2.57
N LEU A 336 20.59 -8.41 1.40
CA LEU A 336 19.73 -9.40 0.73
C LEU A 336 19.52 -10.65 1.59
N LEU A 337 20.57 -11.14 2.26
CA LEU A 337 20.47 -12.28 3.17
C LEU A 337 19.62 -11.97 4.41
N LEU A 338 19.79 -10.78 5.00
CA LEU A 338 18.98 -10.32 6.13
C LEU A 338 17.50 -10.17 5.75
N PHE A 339 17.22 -9.60 4.57
CA PHE A 339 15.87 -9.48 4.05
C PHE A 339 15.26 -10.84 3.75
N SER A 340 16.01 -11.75 3.14
CA SER A 340 15.56 -13.13 2.91
C SER A 340 15.23 -13.84 4.22
N TRP A 341 16.11 -13.74 5.22
CA TRP A 341 15.88 -14.30 6.55
C TRP A 341 14.63 -13.72 7.22
N LYS A 342 14.49 -12.39 7.21
CA LYS A 342 13.33 -11.71 7.79
C LYS A 342 12.03 -12.08 7.06
N THR A 343 12.05 -12.23 5.73
CA THR A 343 10.91 -12.69 4.93
C THR A 343 10.51 -14.12 5.32
N VAL A 344 11.46 -15.04 5.45
CA VAL A 344 11.18 -16.41 5.91
C VAL A 344 10.62 -16.41 7.33
N GLN A 345 11.20 -15.65 8.25
CA GLN A 345 10.70 -15.51 9.61
C GLN A 345 9.25 -14.99 9.63
N GLN A 346 8.96 -13.95 8.84
CA GLN A 346 7.64 -13.36 8.77
C GLN A 346 6.62 -14.33 8.14
N ASN A 347 7.02 -15.16 7.17
CA ASN A 347 6.14 -16.18 6.60
C ASN A 347 5.64 -17.19 7.65
N HIS A 348 6.41 -17.48 8.70
CA HIS A 348 5.93 -18.32 9.80
C HIS A 348 4.73 -17.72 10.55
N VAL A 349 4.64 -16.38 10.62
CA VAL A 349 3.48 -15.67 11.20
C VAL A 349 2.22 -15.91 10.37
N TRP A 350 2.36 -16.06 9.05
CA TRP A 350 1.26 -16.28 8.11
C TRP A 350 0.81 -17.76 7.99
N LEU A 351 1.48 -18.70 8.67
CA LEU A 351 1.18 -20.15 8.56
C LEU A 351 -0.15 -20.54 9.20
N SER A 352 -0.54 -19.90 10.30
CA SER A 352 -1.73 -20.27 11.05
C SER A 352 -2.41 -19.06 11.66
N ARG A 353 -3.73 -19.20 11.90
CA ARG A 353 -4.53 -18.16 12.56
C ARG A 353 -3.99 -17.82 13.95
N GLU A 354 -3.50 -18.82 14.69
CA GLU A 354 -2.90 -18.60 16.00
C GLU A 354 -1.61 -17.80 15.91
N ALA A 355 -0.69 -18.19 15.02
CA ALA A 355 0.60 -17.51 14.85
C ALA A 355 0.40 -16.04 14.44
N LEU A 356 -0.53 -15.80 13.52
CA LEU A 356 -0.88 -14.46 13.04
C LEU A 356 -1.37 -13.57 14.18
N PHE A 357 -2.41 -14.01 14.91
CA PHE A 357 -2.99 -13.20 15.98
C PHE A 357 -2.06 -13.06 17.19
N ARG A 358 -1.32 -14.13 17.56
CA ARG A 358 -0.33 -14.07 18.63
C ARG A 358 0.79 -13.08 18.30
N SER A 359 1.28 -13.07 17.06
CA SER A 359 2.28 -12.09 16.62
C SER A 359 1.76 -10.67 16.74
N GLY A 360 0.49 -10.42 16.41
CA GLY A 360 -0.12 -9.10 16.60
C GLY A 360 -0.04 -8.62 18.05
N ILE A 361 -0.35 -9.48 19.03
CA ILE A 361 -0.30 -9.13 20.46
C ILE A 361 1.12 -8.82 20.90
N GLN A 362 2.10 -9.56 20.37
CA GLN A 362 3.52 -9.34 20.69
C GLN A 362 4.03 -8.02 20.10
N THR A 363 3.60 -7.68 18.89
CA THR A 363 4.05 -6.48 18.19
C THR A 363 3.32 -5.22 18.67
N LEU A 364 2.01 -5.31 18.93
CA LEU A 364 1.12 -4.20 19.24
C LEU A 364 0.22 -4.53 20.45
N PRO A 365 0.77 -4.66 21.67
CA PRO A 365 0.03 -5.04 22.87
C PRO A 365 -1.00 -3.99 23.31
N HIS A 366 -0.98 -2.79 22.73
CA HIS A 366 -1.93 -1.71 23.01
C HIS A 366 -3.01 -1.55 21.94
N ASN A 367 -3.10 -2.50 20.99
CA ASN A 367 -4.13 -2.49 19.96
C ASN A 367 -5.35 -3.34 20.38
N ALA A 368 -6.48 -2.66 20.61
CA ALA A 368 -7.73 -3.29 21.05
C ALA A 368 -8.27 -4.33 20.04
N LYS A 369 -8.11 -4.08 18.74
CA LYS A 369 -8.62 -4.95 17.68
C LYS A 369 -7.82 -6.25 17.59
N VAL A 370 -6.52 -6.19 17.79
CA VAL A 370 -5.66 -7.39 17.86
C VAL A 370 -6.06 -8.27 19.05
N HIS A 371 -6.28 -7.67 20.22
CA HIS A 371 -6.82 -8.38 21.39
C HIS A 371 -8.18 -9.03 21.11
N TYR A 372 -9.11 -8.29 20.49
CA TYR A 372 -10.41 -8.81 20.09
C TYR A 372 -10.31 -9.99 19.10
N ASN A 373 -9.44 -9.89 18.09
CA ASN A 373 -9.25 -10.94 17.09
C ASN A 373 -8.62 -12.19 17.69
N TYR A 374 -7.63 -12.05 18.58
CA TYR A 374 -7.06 -13.18 19.31
C TYR A 374 -8.08 -13.82 20.25
N ALA A 375 -8.90 -13.02 20.93
CA ALA A 375 -10.00 -13.52 21.76
C ALA A 375 -11.06 -14.30 20.96
N ASN A 376 -11.40 -13.85 19.74
CA ASN A 376 -12.27 -14.60 18.83
C ASN A 376 -11.67 -15.97 18.50
N PHE A 377 -10.38 -16.02 18.16
CA PHE A 377 -9.70 -17.28 17.89
C PHE A 377 -9.67 -18.22 19.09
N LEU A 378 -9.36 -17.70 20.28
CA LEU A 378 -9.36 -18.48 21.52
C LEU A 378 -10.74 -19.01 21.85
N LYS A 379 -11.78 -18.19 21.65
CA LYS A 379 -13.18 -18.59 21.78
C LYS A 379 -13.52 -19.74 20.82
N ASP A 380 -13.21 -19.58 19.54
CA ASP A 380 -13.45 -20.61 18.51
C ASP A 380 -12.70 -21.92 18.81
N SER A 381 -11.58 -21.83 19.53
CA SER A 381 -10.74 -22.97 19.94
C SER A 381 -11.15 -23.58 21.30
N GLY A 382 -12.25 -23.12 21.91
CA GLY A 382 -12.74 -23.59 23.21
C GLY A 382 -11.96 -23.07 24.44
N ARG A 383 -10.94 -22.23 24.24
CA ARG A 383 -10.11 -21.62 25.29
C ARG A 383 -10.81 -20.39 25.89
N HIS A 384 -11.99 -20.59 26.48
CA HIS A 384 -12.89 -19.51 26.89
C HIS A 384 -12.30 -18.59 27.96
N HIS A 385 -11.54 -19.11 28.92
CA HIS A 385 -10.94 -18.30 29.98
C HIS A 385 -9.93 -17.27 29.43
N GLU A 386 -9.08 -17.69 28.50
CA GLU A 386 -8.13 -16.80 27.83
C GLU A 386 -8.84 -15.82 26.89
N ALA A 387 -9.90 -16.26 26.22
CA ALA A 387 -10.74 -15.38 25.41
C ALA A 387 -11.35 -14.24 26.25
N ILE A 388 -11.91 -14.55 27.43
CA ILE A 388 -12.45 -13.55 28.36
C ILE A 388 -11.36 -12.53 28.76
N HIS A 389 -10.16 -13.00 29.08
CA HIS A 389 -9.03 -12.11 29.41
C HIS A 389 -8.75 -11.12 28.27
N HIS A 390 -8.62 -11.61 27.03
CA HIS A 390 -8.29 -10.75 25.89
C HIS A 390 -9.44 -9.86 25.44
N TYR A 391 -10.71 -10.28 25.51
CA TYR A 391 -11.83 -9.36 25.31
C TYR A 391 -11.89 -8.27 26.37
N THR A 392 -11.60 -8.62 27.64
CA THR A 392 -11.53 -7.63 28.72
C THR A 392 -10.42 -6.62 28.45
N MET A 393 -9.26 -7.07 27.98
CA MET A 393 -8.19 -6.18 27.56
C MET A 393 -8.56 -5.29 26.38
N ALA A 394 -9.25 -5.83 25.36
CA ALA A 394 -9.77 -5.05 24.25
C ALA A 394 -10.72 -3.93 24.73
N LEU A 395 -11.60 -4.21 25.70
CA LEU A 395 -12.49 -3.21 26.29
C LEU A 395 -11.76 -2.22 27.20
N ARG A 396 -10.65 -2.62 27.83
CA ARG A 396 -9.80 -1.70 28.61
C ARG A 396 -9.13 -0.67 27.69
N LEU A 397 -8.64 -1.12 26.53
CA LEU A 397 -7.99 -0.28 25.53
C LEU A 397 -9.01 0.54 24.73
N TYR A 398 -10.18 -0.01 24.46
CA TYR A 398 -11.25 0.66 23.73
C TYR A 398 -12.63 0.34 24.37
N PRO A 399 -13.08 1.16 25.34
CA PRO A 399 -14.33 0.91 26.08
C PRO A 399 -15.60 0.91 25.24
N ARG A 400 -15.56 1.45 24.02
CA ARG A 400 -16.71 1.51 23.10
C ARG A 400 -16.75 0.35 22.10
N HIS A 401 -16.09 -0.79 22.38
CA HIS A 401 -16.07 -1.94 21.49
C HIS A 401 -17.34 -2.81 21.61
N ALA A 402 -18.42 -2.42 20.93
CA ALA A 402 -19.71 -3.14 21.01
C ALA A 402 -19.59 -4.65 20.73
N SER A 403 -18.82 -5.05 19.70
CA SER A 403 -18.66 -6.48 19.36
C SER A 403 -17.88 -7.28 20.41
N ALA A 404 -16.94 -6.67 21.14
CA ALA A 404 -16.22 -7.34 22.22
C ALA A 404 -17.14 -7.54 23.43
N MET A 405 -17.99 -6.56 23.75
CA MET A 405 -19.03 -6.69 24.79
C MET A 405 -20.00 -7.82 24.46
N ASN A 406 -20.53 -7.84 23.22
CA ASN A 406 -21.40 -8.92 22.77
C ASN A 406 -20.73 -10.30 22.94
N ASN A 407 -19.45 -10.44 22.56
CA ASN A 407 -18.78 -11.73 22.67
C ASN A 407 -18.45 -12.12 24.11
N LEU A 408 -18.17 -11.16 25.01
CA LEU A 408 -18.11 -11.43 26.45
C LEU A 408 -19.44 -11.92 26.99
N GLY A 409 -20.56 -11.30 26.59
CA GLY A 409 -21.90 -11.75 26.95
C GLY A 409 -22.13 -13.22 26.60
N THR A 410 -21.67 -13.68 25.42
CA THR A 410 -21.79 -15.09 25.02
C THR A 410 -20.90 -16.06 25.79
N LEU A 411 -19.89 -15.57 26.50
CA LEU A 411 -18.96 -16.38 27.30
C LEU A 411 -19.25 -16.31 28.81
N THR A 412 -20.22 -15.49 29.20
CA THR A 412 -20.59 -15.27 30.58
C THR A 412 -21.60 -16.33 31.03
N ARG A 413 -21.46 -16.81 32.27
CA ARG A 413 -22.37 -17.83 32.84
C ARG A 413 -23.64 -17.23 33.48
N SER A 414 -23.53 -16.03 34.05
CA SER A 414 -24.68 -15.33 34.65
C SER A 414 -25.54 -14.70 33.54
N PRO A 415 -26.83 -15.03 33.47
CA PRO A 415 -27.74 -14.42 32.50
C PRO A 415 -27.85 -12.91 32.73
N GLU A 416 -27.83 -12.43 33.98
CA GLU A 416 -27.89 -11.01 34.32
C GLU A 416 -26.68 -10.24 33.77
N GLU A 417 -25.48 -10.83 33.91
CA GLU A 417 -24.26 -10.20 33.42
C GLU A 417 -24.19 -10.25 31.88
N ALA A 418 -24.64 -11.34 31.25
CA ALA A 418 -24.76 -11.43 29.80
C ALA A 418 -25.73 -10.38 29.25
N GLU A 419 -26.89 -10.21 29.88
CA GLU A 419 -27.88 -9.20 29.53
C GLU A 419 -27.30 -7.78 29.62
N ARG A 420 -26.55 -7.49 30.69
CA ARG A 420 -25.85 -6.22 30.88
C ARG A 420 -24.86 -5.95 29.76
N TYR A 421 -24.08 -6.95 29.33
CA TYR A 421 -23.15 -6.79 28.21
C TYR A 421 -23.88 -6.54 26.88
N TYR A 422 -24.98 -7.25 26.61
CA TYR A 422 -25.75 -7.03 25.39
C TYR A 422 -26.40 -5.66 25.35
N ARG A 423 -27.01 -5.20 26.46
CA ARG A 423 -27.56 -3.84 26.55
C ARG A 423 -26.49 -2.78 26.33
N LYS A 424 -25.32 -2.89 26.99
CA LYS A 424 -24.20 -1.95 26.76
C LYS A 424 -23.73 -1.93 25.31
N ALA A 425 -23.68 -3.10 24.65
CA ALA A 425 -23.34 -3.15 23.22
C ALA A 425 -24.37 -2.41 22.35
N LEU A 426 -25.66 -2.48 22.71
CA LEU A 426 -26.76 -1.80 22.03
C LEU A 426 -26.82 -0.30 22.36
N ASP A 427 -26.42 0.11 23.56
CA ASP A 427 -26.27 1.53 23.90
C ASP A 427 -25.21 2.20 23.03
N ILE A 428 -24.13 1.46 22.70
CA ILE A 428 -23.07 1.94 21.81
C ILE A 428 -23.48 1.86 20.34
N ASN A 429 -24.13 0.76 19.94
CA ASN A 429 -24.60 0.53 18.57
C ASN A 429 -26.00 -0.10 18.60
N PRO A 430 -27.07 0.70 18.49
CA PRO A 430 -28.45 0.22 18.55
C PRO A 430 -28.80 -0.78 17.45
N GLN A 431 -28.10 -0.75 16.31
CA GLN A 431 -28.28 -1.65 15.16
C GLN A 431 -27.32 -2.84 15.17
N HIS A 432 -26.71 -3.16 16.33
CA HIS A 432 -25.79 -4.30 16.43
C HIS A 432 -26.56 -5.63 16.38
N ASN A 433 -26.81 -6.14 15.17
CA ASN A 433 -27.63 -7.32 14.89
C ASN A 433 -27.35 -8.53 15.79
N ARG A 434 -26.08 -8.88 16.03
CA ARG A 434 -25.73 -10.02 16.89
C ARG A 434 -26.10 -9.80 18.37
N ALA A 435 -26.05 -8.56 18.84
CA ALA A 435 -26.38 -8.23 20.23
C ALA A 435 -27.91 -8.22 20.42
N LEU A 436 -28.66 -7.69 19.45
CA LEU A 436 -30.13 -7.80 19.43
C LEU A 436 -30.58 -9.25 19.45
N PHE A 437 -30.00 -10.09 18.59
CA PHE A 437 -30.31 -11.52 18.51
C PHE A 437 -29.99 -12.25 19.82
N ASN A 438 -28.79 -12.04 20.38
CA ASN A 438 -28.39 -12.69 21.62
C ASN A 438 -29.22 -12.25 22.83
N LEU A 439 -29.56 -10.95 22.92
CA LEU A 439 -30.44 -10.43 23.95
C LEU A 439 -31.87 -11.00 23.81
N GLY A 440 -32.40 -11.06 22.59
CA GLY A 440 -33.72 -11.65 22.33
C GLY A 440 -33.80 -13.11 22.75
N ASN A 441 -32.77 -13.91 22.42
CA ASN A 441 -32.70 -15.31 22.83
C ASN A 441 -32.64 -15.45 24.35
N LEU A 442 -31.82 -14.63 25.02
CA LEU A 442 -31.68 -14.66 26.48
C LEU A 442 -33.01 -14.34 27.18
N LEU A 443 -33.72 -13.32 26.71
CA LEU A 443 -35.01 -12.91 27.26
C LEU A 443 -36.10 -13.97 27.03
N ASN A 444 -36.12 -14.62 25.87
CA ASN A 444 -37.07 -15.70 25.57
C ASN A 444 -36.88 -16.91 26.48
N VAL A 445 -35.63 -17.33 26.73
CA VAL A 445 -35.33 -18.42 27.67
C VAL A 445 -35.80 -18.06 29.08
N SER A 446 -35.47 -16.85 29.56
CA SER A 446 -35.89 -16.43 30.90
C SER A 446 -37.42 -16.45 31.07
N LYS A 447 -38.19 -16.01 30.05
CA LYS A 447 -39.65 -16.04 30.10
C LYS A 447 -40.22 -17.47 30.15
N GLY A 448 -39.63 -18.41 29.43
CA GLY A 448 -40.03 -19.82 29.47
C GLY A 448 -39.81 -20.44 30.84
N ASP A 449 -38.65 -20.17 31.46
CA ASP A 449 -38.33 -20.65 32.80
C ASP A 449 -39.31 -20.11 33.86
N TRP A 450 -39.74 -18.84 33.74
CA TRP A 450 -40.77 -18.25 34.61
C TRP A 450 -42.15 -18.91 34.44
N GLU A 451 -42.57 -19.21 33.21
CA GLU A 451 -43.86 -19.86 32.93
C GLU A 451 -43.88 -21.33 33.41
N GLU A 452 -42.75 -22.03 33.34
CA GLU A 452 -42.64 -23.42 33.81
C GLU A 452 -42.49 -23.53 35.33
N SER A 453 -41.81 -22.57 35.98
CA SER A 453 -41.69 -22.50 37.45
C SER A 453 -42.97 -22.03 38.16
N SER A 454 -43.92 -21.46 37.40
CA SER A 454 -45.20 -20.95 37.91
C SER A 454 -46.36 -21.94 37.77
N LYS A 455 -46.10 -23.13 37.22
CA LYS A 455 -47.00 -24.30 37.21
C LYS A 455 -46.58 -25.28 38.29
#